data_AF-A0A832VDW4-F1
#
_entry.id   AF-A0A832VDW4-F1
#
_cell.length_a   1.000
_cell.length_b   1.000
_cell.length_c   1.000
_cell.angle_alpha   90.00
_cell.angle_beta   90.00
_cell.angle_gamma   90.00
#
_symmetry.space_group_name_H-M   'P 1'
#
loop_
_entity.id
_entity.type
_entity.pdbx_description
1 polymer ?
#
loop_
_entity_poly.entity_id
_entity_poly.type
_entity_poly.pdbx_seq_one_letter_code
_entity_poly.pdbx_strand_id
1 'polypeptide(L)'
;MSYDPVFRTSEAWFIDLVVENGDDYLVEAEISGAEPRSKALPANGETSFSFPGATFHGEAFNVPLELRLLRDGSVVANTTVEIDVSVPPAEDLLWLWGGMTVFWLGIAAYASWLHRRQAELRRQLESHIAAAPDGGEDGE
;
A
#
# COMPACT_ATOMS: atom_id res chain seq x y z
N MET A 1 -12.13 15.29 15.05
CA MET A 1 -12.40 14.23 14.06
C MET A 1 -11.12 13.94 13.32
N SER A 2 -10.73 12.67 13.20
CA SER A 2 -9.57 12.26 12.40
C SER A 2 -10.07 12.06 10.98
N TYR A 3 -9.80 13.02 10.10
CA TYR A 3 -9.96 12.85 8.67
C TYR A 3 -8.72 12.09 8.18
N ASP A 4 -8.92 10.97 7.47
CA ASP A 4 -7.83 10.28 6.77
C ASP A 4 -7.85 10.77 5.32
N PRO A 5 -6.94 11.68 4.93
CA PRO A 5 -6.95 12.31 3.61
C PRO A 5 -6.44 11.39 2.49
N VAL A 6 -6.17 10.12 2.76
CA VAL A 6 -5.55 9.20 1.78
C VAL A 6 -6.62 8.45 0.98
N PHE A 7 -6.74 8.80 -0.29
CA PHE A 7 -7.60 8.15 -1.28
C PHE A 7 -6.80 7.21 -2.18
N ARG A 8 -7.46 6.17 -2.70
CA ARG A 8 -6.83 5.23 -3.64
C ARG A 8 -7.31 5.47 -5.05
N THR A 9 -6.40 5.48 -6.01
CA THR A 9 -6.75 5.42 -7.44
C THR A 9 -7.53 4.13 -7.72
N SER A 10 -8.41 4.15 -8.73
CA SER A 10 -9.24 3.03 -9.17
C SER A 10 -10.35 2.58 -8.20
N GLU A 11 -10.43 3.14 -7.00
CA GLU A 11 -11.54 2.94 -6.07
C GLU A 11 -12.48 4.16 -6.08
N ALA A 12 -13.79 3.93 -6.07
CA ALA A 12 -14.74 5.02 -5.90
C ALA A 12 -14.70 5.52 -4.45
N TRP A 13 -14.67 6.83 -4.27
CA TRP A 13 -14.59 7.44 -2.95
C TRP A 13 -15.74 8.41 -2.73
N PHE A 14 -16.06 8.63 -1.46
CA PHE A 14 -17.22 9.39 -1.02
C PHE A 14 -16.79 10.48 -0.04
N ILE A 15 -17.33 11.68 -0.21
CA ILE A 15 -17.23 12.75 0.78
C ILE A 15 -18.62 12.99 1.34
N ASP A 16 -18.77 12.70 2.62
CA ASP A 16 -19.96 13.07 3.38
C ASP A 16 -19.77 14.45 3.99
N LEU A 17 -20.72 15.33 3.72
CA LEU A 17 -20.76 16.69 4.23
C LEU A 17 -22.00 16.89 5.07
N VAL A 18 -21.80 17.56 6.20
CA VAL A 18 -22.85 17.99 7.11
C VAL A 18 -22.72 19.50 7.25
N VAL A 19 -23.78 20.22 6.90
CA VAL A 19 -23.87 21.68 7.01
C VAL A 19 -25.00 22.01 7.97
N GLU A 20 -24.66 22.55 9.14
CA GLU A 20 -25.64 22.99 10.12
C GLU A 20 -26.45 24.18 9.58
N ASN A 21 -27.78 24.09 9.63
CA ASN A 21 -28.70 25.11 9.08
C ASN A 21 -28.49 25.39 7.57
N GLY A 22 -28.13 24.35 6.82
CA GLY A 22 -27.82 24.40 5.39
C GLY A 22 -29.03 24.33 4.43
N ASP A 23 -30.24 24.62 4.91
CA ASP A 23 -31.45 24.58 4.08
C ASP A 23 -31.37 25.58 2.91
N ASP A 24 -31.76 25.12 1.72
CA ASP A 24 -31.75 25.85 0.45
C ASP A 24 -30.36 26.28 -0.07
N TYR A 25 -29.27 25.70 0.45
CA TYR A 25 -27.93 25.89 -0.10
C TYR A 25 -27.58 24.81 -1.13
N LEU A 26 -26.64 25.15 -2.02
CA LEU A 26 -26.01 24.22 -2.95
C LEU A 26 -24.55 24.05 -2.55
N VAL A 27 -24.05 22.82 -2.57
CA VAL A 27 -22.62 22.54 -2.35
C VAL A 27 -21.99 22.18 -3.68
N GLU A 28 -20.86 22.80 -3.97
CA GLU A 28 -19.97 22.43 -5.06
C GLU A 28 -18.68 21.88 -4.50
N ALA A 29 -18.24 20.75 -5.06
CA ALA A 29 -16.96 20.12 -4.80
C ALA A 29 -16.16 20.13 -6.11
N GLU A 30 -15.00 20.79 -6.08
CA GLU A 30 -14.11 20.95 -7.22
C GLU A 30 -12.73 20.42 -6.87
N ILE A 31 -12.16 19.64 -7.79
CA ILE A 31 -10.78 19.17 -7.71
C ILE A 31 -10.07 19.78 -8.90
N SER A 32 -8.89 20.36 -8.66
CA SER A 32 -8.09 20.94 -9.73
C SER A 32 -7.86 19.93 -10.87
N GLY A 33 -8.36 20.24 -12.07
CA GLY A 33 -8.22 19.41 -13.26
C GLY A 33 -9.32 18.36 -13.48
N ALA A 34 -10.34 18.31 -12.62
CA ALA A 34 -11.53 17.48 -12.81
C ALA A 34 -12.79 18.36 -13.01
N GLU A 35 -13.85 17.77 -13.57
CA GLU A 35 -15.14 18.47 -13.64
C GLU A 35 -15.72 18.69 -12.23
N PRO A 36 -16.14 19.93 -11.89
CA PRO A 36 -16.77 20.23 -10.61
C PRO A 36 -18.10 19.49 -10.46
N ARG A 37 -18.40 19.07 -9.23
CA ARG A 37 -19.65 18.37 -8.88
C ARG A 37 -20.50 19.24 -7.97
N SER A 38 -21.75 19.47 -8.36
CA SER A 38 -22.71 20.28 -7.60
C SER A 38 -23.86 19.43 -7.08
N LYS A 39 -24.30 19.65 -5.83
CA LYS A 39 -25.48 19.00 -5.27
C LYS A 39 -26.21 19.92 -4.31
N ALA A 40 -27.54 19.99 -4.43
CA ALA A 40 -28.37 20.73 -3.48
C ALA A 40 -28.36 20.04 -2.11
N LEU A 41 -28.30 20.83 -1.04
CA LEU A 41 -28.43 20.33 0.32
C LEU A 41 -29.92 20.05 0.62
N PRO A 42 -30.27 18.84 1.07
CA PRO A 42 -31.60 18.57 1.60
C PRO A 42 -31.81 19.29 2.93
N ALA A 43 -33.08 19.38 3.38
CA ALA A 43 -33.51 20.14 4.56
C ALA A 43 -32.95 19.64 5.92
N ASN A 44 -32.13 18.59 5.91
CA ASN A 44 -31.38 18.10 7.07
C ASN A 44 -29.90 18.49 7.01
N GLY A 45 -29.46 19.21 5.97
CA GLY A 45 -28.10 19.71 5.82
C GLY A 45 -27.05 18.66 5.47
N GLU A 46 -27.45 17.44 5.13
CA GLU A 46 -26.51 16.32 4.88
C GLU A 46 -26.48 15.95 3.40
N THR A 47 -25.28 15.86 2.82
CA THR A 47 -25.11 15.39 1.46
C THR A 47 -23.83 14.60 1.29
N SER A 48 -23.79 13.81 0.23
CA SER A 48 -22.62 13.00 -0.12
C SER A 48 -22.27 13.18 -1.59
N PHE A 49 -20.98 13.33 -1.88
CA PHE A 49 -20.42 13.32 -3.22
C PHE A 49 -19.68 12.03 -3.46
N SER A 50 -19.96 11.36 -4.57
CA SER A 50 -19.11 10.27 -5.06
C SER A 50 -18.16 10.81 -6.11
N PHE A 51 -16.95 10.28 -6.15
CA PHE A 51 -15.97 10.52 -7.20
C PHE A 51 -15.47 9.18 -7.75
N PRO A 52 -15.40 9.02 -9.08
CA PRO A 52 -14.86 7.80 -9.69
C PRO A 52 -13.40 7.58 -9.31
N GLY A 53 -12.99 6.32 -9.16
CA GLY A 53 -11.58 5.99 -8.99
C GLY A 53 -10.70 6.37 -10.19
N ALA A 54 -11.32 6.66 -11.34
CA ALA A 54 -10.64 7.16 -12.54
C ALA A 54 -10.41 8.69 -12.54
N THR A 55 -10.82 9.41 -11.49
CA THR A 55 -10.59 10.86 -11.37
C THR A 55 -9.10 11.21 -11.36
N PHE A 56 -8.25 10.31 -10.87
CA PHE A 56 -6.80 10.47 -10.87
C PHE A 56 -6.12 9.34 -11.64
N HIS A 57 -5.12 9.69 -12.44
CA HIS A 57 -4.38 8.73 -13.27
C HIS A 57 -3.08 8.20 -12.61
N GLY A 58 -2.71 8.74 -11.45
CA GLY A 58 -1.49 8.37 -10.75
C GLY A 58 -1.45 8.93 -9.34
N GLU A 59 -0.32 8.76 -8.67
CA GLU A 59 -0.09 9.25 -7.30
C GLU A 59 0.04 10.77 -7.31
N ALA A 60 -0.64 11.43 -6.37
CA ALA A 60 -0.62 12.88 -6.23
C ALA A 60 -0.79 13.26 -4.76
N PHE A 61 -0.01 14.23 -4.27
CA PHE A 61 -0.03 14.64 -2.88
C PHE A 61 -0.48 16.09 -2.76
N ASN A 62 -1.13 16.43 -1.64
CA ASN A 62 -1.67 17.76 -1.36
C ASN A 62 -2.54 18.30 -2.50
N VAL A 63 -3.39 17.44 -3.06
CA VAL A 63 -4.33 17.84 -4.10
C VAL A 63 -5.40 18.73 -3.45
N PRO A 64 -5.62 19.95 -3.95
CA PRO A 64 -6.63 20.84 -3.39
C PRO A 64 -8.03 20.39 -3.82
N LEU A 65 -8.84 20.03 -2.85
CA LEU A 65 -10.28 19.87 -2.97
C LEU A 65 -10.95 21.14 -2.46
N GLU A 66 -11.53 21.92 -3.36
CA GLU A 66 -12.31 23.10 -3.02
C GLU A 66 -13.76 22.72 -2.77
N LEU A 67 -14.26 23.07 -1.60
CA LEU A 67 -15.66 22.93 -1.21
C LEU A 67 -16.27 24.32 -1.12
N ARG A 68 -17.32 24.58 -1.90
CA ARG A 68 -18.00 25.87 -1.97
C ARG A 68 -19.45 25.69 -1.59
N LEU A 69 -19.93 26.54 -0.70
CA LEU A 69 -21.34 26.63 -0.32
C LEU A 69 -21.95 27.83 -1.05
N LEU A 70 -22.98 27.58 -1.85
CA LEU A 70 -23.66 28.58 -2.67
C LEU A 70 -25.09 28.80 -2.19
N ARG A 71 -25.54 30.05 -2.25
CA ARG A 71 -26.95 30.46 -2.10
C ARG A 71 -27.28 31.45 -3.20
N ASP A 72 -28.35 31.19 -3.95
CA ASP A 72 -28.80 32.04 -5.07
C ASP A 72 -27.68 32.35 -6.08
N GLY A 73 -26.80 31.37 -6.34
CA GLY A 73 -25.67 31.48 -7.25
C GLY A 73 -24.44 32.25 -6.71
N SER A 74 -24.48 32.70 -5.46
CA SER A 74 -23.35 33.38 -4.80
C SER A 74 -22.66 32.46 -3.80
N VAL A 75 -21.32 32.49 -3.77
CA VAL A 75 -20.53 31.73 -2.79
C VAL A 75 -20.64 32.40 -1.42
N VAL A 76 -21.19 31.68 -0.44
CA VAL A 76 -21.39 32.14 0.94
C VAL A 76 -20.24 31.68 1.85
N ALA A 77 -19.70 30.49 1.58
CA ALA A 77 -18.55 29.95 2.28
C ALA A 77 -17.71 29.11 1.32
N ASN A 78 -16.40 29.06 1.57
CA ASN A 78 -15.50 28.14 0.91
C ASN A 78 -14.52 27.55 1.93
N THR A 79 -14.07 26.34 1.65
CA THR A 79 -12.96 25.72 2.37
C THR A 79 -12.18 24.86 1.39
N THR A 80 -10.86 24.78 1.60
CA THR A 80 -9.98 23.92 0.82
C THR A 80 -9.47 22.83 1.75
N VAL A 81 -9.60 21.59 1.31
CA VAL A 81 -9.04 20.43 1.99
C VAL A 81 -7.94 19.85 1.10
N GLU A 82 -6.79 19.57 1.68
CA GLU A 82 -5.72 18.87 0.97
C GLU A 82 -5.94 17.36 1.09
N ILE A 83 -5.94 16.68 -0.05
CA ILE A 83 -6.10 15.24 -0.13
C ILE A 83 -4.87 14.59 -0.75
N ASP A 84 -4.54 13.40 -0.29
CA ASP A 84 -3.47 12.58 -0.85
C ASP A 84 -4.09 11.43 -1.65
N VAL A 85 -3.56 11.20 -2.84
CA VAL A 85 -4.00 10.16 -3.77
C VAL A 85 -2.87 9.16 -3.90
N SER A 86 -3.10 7.95 -3.39
CA SER A 86 -2.19 6.83 -3.43
C SER A 86 -2.52 5.87 -4.58
N VAL A 87 -1.49 5.31 -5.19
CA VAL A 87 -1.63 4.18 -6.13
C VAL A 87 -1.35 2.89 -5.36
N PRO A 88 -2.24 1.90 -5.38
CA PRO A 88 -1.96 0.62 -4.75
C PRO A 88 -0.71 0.00 -5.40
N PRO A 89 0.17 -0.65 -4.61
CA PRO A 89 1.36 -1.28 -5.17
C PRO A 89 0.94 -2.29 -6.24
N ALA A 90 1.67 -2.30 -7.36
CA ALA A 90 1.39 -3.22 -8.45
C ALA A 90 1.36 -4.66 -7.94
N GLU A 91 0.38 -5.45 -8.37
CA GLU A 91 0.24 -6.86 -7.97
C GLU A 91 1.52 -7.66 -8.25
N ASP A 92 2.23 -7.31 -9.32
CA ASP A 92 3.52 -7.87 -9.70
C ASP A 92 4.59 -7.72 -8.60
N LEU A 93 4.54 -6.64 -7.82
CA LEU A 93 5.46 -6.42 -6.71
C LEU A 93 5.19 -7.41 -5.58
N LEU A 94 3.92 -7.71 -5.27
CA LEU A 94 3.55 -8.73 -4.29
C LEU A 94 4.01 -10.12 -4.74
N TRP A 95 3.82 -10.45 -6.01
CA TRP A 95 4.31 -11.70 -6.60
C TRP A 95 5.83 -11.79 -6.59
N LEU A 96 6.52 -10.69 -6.89
CA LEU A 96 7.98 -10.60 -6.81
C LEU A 96 8.48 -10.87 -5.38
N TRP A 97 7.86 -10.23 -4.38
CA TRP A 97 8.18 -10.46 -2.97
C TRP A 97 7.94 -11.91 -2.55
N GLY A 98 6.82 -12.50 -2.99
CA GLY A 98 6.52 -13.91 -2.78
C GLY A 98 7.59 -14.82 -3.40
N GLY A 99 7.95 -14.57 -4.66
CA GLY A 99 8.98 -15.32 -5.38
C GLY A 99 10.35 -15.23 -4.71
N MET A 100 10.76 -14.02 -4.32
CA MET A 100 12.02 -13.80 -3.60
C MET A 100 12.03 -14.53 -2.25
N THR A 101 10.92 -14.54 -1.53
CA THR A 101 10.82 -15.23 -0.24
C THR A 101 11.03 -16.74 -0.41
N VAL A 102 10.33 -17.36 -1.37
CA VAL A 102 10.51 -18.79 -1.67
C VAL A 102 11.93 -19.10 -2.13
N PHE A 103 12.50 -18.24 -2.99
CA PHE A 103 13.88 -18.37 -3.45
C PHE A 103 14.88 -18.36 -2.29
N TRP A 104 14.77 -17.39 -1.37
CA TRP A 104 15.67 -17.28 -0.20
C TRP A 104 15.51 -18.44 0.77
N LEU A 105 14.27 -18.91 1.01
CA LEU A 105 14.04 -20.12 1.80
C LEU A 105 14.70 -21.35 1.19
N GLY A 106 14.65 -21.48 -0.14
CA GLY A 106 15.34 -22.54 -0.88
C GLY A 106 16.85 -22.50 -0.68
N ILE A 107 17.47 -21.32 -0.81
CA ILE A 107 18.91 -21.13 -0.56
C ILE A 107 19.26 -21.50 0.88
N ALA A 108 18.50 -21.00 1.85
CA ALA A 108 18.76 -21.27 3.27
C ALA A 108 18.65 -22.76 3.61
N ALA A 109 17.64 -23.44 3.06
CA ALA A 109 17.47 -24.88 3.23
C ALA A 109 18.63 -25.68 2.60
N TYR A 110 19.03 -25.32 1.38
CA TYR A 110 20.14 -25.98 0.69
C TYR A 110 21.48 -25.75 1.40
N ALA A 111 21.78 -24.52 1.81
CA ALA A 111 22.98 -24.20 2.57
C ALA A 111 23.03 -24.96 3.90
N SER A 112 21.88 -25.06 4.59
CA SER A 112 21.76 -25.84 5.82
C SER A 112 22.02 -27.32 5.60
N TRP A 113 21.48 -27.89 4.51
CA TRP A 113 21.75 -29.28 4.13
C TRP A 113 23.23 -29.50 3.81
N LEU A 114 23.83 -28.61 3.02
CA LEU A 114 25.23 -28.68 2.64
C LEU A 114 26.15 -28.63 3.87
N HIS A 115 25.85 -27.74 4.82
CA HIS A 115 26.59 -27.62 6.07
C HIS A 115 26.56 -28.92 6.88
N ARG A 116 25.38 -29.54 7.03
CA ARG A 116 25.26 -30.85 7.72
C ARG A 116 26.04 -31.93 6.99
N ARG A 117 25.99 -31.95 5.65
CA ARG A 117 26.70 -32.96 4.85
C ARG A 117 28.22 -32.81 4.95
N GLN A 118 28.73 -31.58 4.99
CA GLN A 118 30.16 -31.32 5.21
C GLN A 118 30.61 -31.78 6.61
N ALA A 119 29.81 -31.54 7.64
CA ALA A 119 30.12 -31.98 9.00
C ALA A 119 30.17 -33.52 9.10
N GLU A 120 29.24 -34.21 8.44
CA GLU A 120 29.20 -35.67 8.39
C GLU A 120 30.42 -36.25 7.66
N LEU A 121 30.76 -35.71 6.49
CA LEU A 121 31.94 -36.15 5.73
C LEU A 121 33.25 -35.94 6.50
N ARG A 122 33.37 -34.84 7.27
CA ARG A 122 34.52 -34.62 8.16
C ARG A 122 34.65 -35.70 9.21
N ARG A 123 33.56 -36.05 9.90
CA ARG A 123 33.56 -37.12 10.92
C ARG A 123 33.93 -38.46 10.32
N GLN A 124 33.41 -38.77 9.14
CA GLN A 124 33.75 -40.01 8.43
C GLN A 124 35.24 -40.06 8.09
N LEU A 125 35.80 -38.96 7.58
CA LEU A 125 37.24 -38.88 7.28
C LEU A 125 38.10 -39.04 8.54
N GLU A 126 37.78 -38.34 9.63
CA GLU A 126 38.48 -38.45 10.92
C GLU A 126 38.43 -39.88 11.46
N SER A 127 37.26 -40.54 11.37
CA SER A 127 37.11 -41.94 11.79
C SER A 127 37.95 -42.90 10.94
N HIS A 128 38.09 -42.63 9.63
CA HIS A 128 38.86 -43.47 8.72
C HIS A 128 40.36 -43.33 8.94
N ILE A 129 40.83 -42.10 9.22
CA ILE A 129 42.22 -41.84 9.60
C ILE A 129 42.55 -42.49 10.95
N ALA A 130 41.66 -42.40 11.93
CA ALA A 130 41.86 -43.02 13.25
C ALA A 130 41.83 -44.56 13.23
N ALA A 131 41.15 -45.15 12.24
CA ALA A 131 41.04 -46.61 12.07
C ALA A 131 42.13 -47.18 11.14
N ALA A 132 42.97 -46.35 10.52
CA ALA A 132 44.09 -46.83 9.72
C ALA A 132 45.15 -47.46 10.65
N PRO A 133 45.54 -48.74 10.44
CA PRO A 133 46.57 -49.37 11.26
C PRO A 133 47.90 -48.63 11.08
N ASP A 134 48.57 -48.35 12.20
CA ASP A 134 49.88 -47.71 12.22
C ASP A 134 50.84 -48.61 11.42
N GLY A 135 51.27 -48.12 10.25
CA GLY A 135 52.18 -48.83 9.36
C GLY A 135 53.59 -48.83 9.95
N GLY A 136 53.77 -49.56 11.04
CA GLY A 136 55.08 -49.93 11.56
C GLY A 136 55.63 -51.08 10.73
N GLU A 137 56.49 -50.75 9.75
CA GLU A 137 57.47 -51.69 9.23
C GLU A 137 58.44 -52.05 10.36
N ASP A 138 58.20 -53.17 11.03
CA ASP A 138 59.24 -53.88 11.79
C ASP A 138 60.07 -54.68 10.76
N GLY A 139 61.04 -54.00 10.14
CA GLY A 139 62.04 -54.63 9.29
C GLY A 139 63.25 -55.10 10.11
N GLU A 140 63.45 -56.42 10.17
CA GLU A 140 64.75 -57.09 10.36
C GLU A 140 65.07 -57.95 9.13
#